data_AF-A0A959MLJ5-F1
#
_entry.id   AF-A0A959MLJ5-F1
#
_cell.length_a   1.000
_cell.length_b   1.000
_cell.length_c   1.000
_cell.angle_alpha   90.00
_cell.angle_beta   90.00
_cell.angle_gamma   90.00
#
_symmetry.space_group_name_H-M   'P 1'
#
loop_
_entity.id
_entity.type
_entity.pdbx_description
1 polymer ?
#
loop_
_entity_poly.entity_id
_entity_poly.type
_entity_poly.pdbx_seq_one_letter_code
_entity_poly.pdbx_strand_id
1 'polypeptide(L)'
;MKIYRMTMLCMATMFFLFITGCSNAQKASQTETDAIHKIINIEEVSRIENVLASDAMKGRKTFSPEIDKAADFIANEFKKTGLQSWGNTENYQQRFAMVKVEQTALQAVFDQQDFDAAKILVFSTKPSLSITDK
;
A
#
# COMPACT_ATOMS: atom_id res chain seq x y z
N MET A 1 29.49 -4.98 68.82
CA MET A 1 28.82 -5.63 67.67
C MET A 1 27.34 -5.24 67.49
N LYS A 2 26.91 -4.03 67.92
CA LYS A 2 25.53 -3.52 67.72
C LYS A 2 25.43 -2.34 66.74
N ILE A 3 26.58 -1.77 66.34
CA ILE A 3 26.68 -0.57 65.49
C ILE A 3 26.54 -0.91 63.99
N TYR A 4 27.15 -2.01 63.52
CA TYR A 4 27.02 -2.47 62.12
C TYR A 4 25.62 -3.00 61.75
N ARG A 5 24.85 -3.50 62.73
CA ARG A 5 23.46 -3.96 62.51
C ARG A 5 22.50 -2.78 62.30
N MET A 6 22.79 -1.60 62.86
CA MET A 6 21.99 -0.39 62.69
C MET A 6 22.35 0.35 61.40
N THR A 7 23.64 0.43 61.04
CA THR A 7 24.08 1.06 59.79
C THR A 7 23.69 0.26 58.54
N MET A 8 23.64 -1.08 58.63
CA MET A 8 23.18 -1.95 57.54
C MET A 8 21.65 -1.91 57.34
N LEU A 9 20.88 -1.66 58.40
CA LEU A 9 19.41 -1.50 58.34
C LEU A 9 19.01 -0.12 57.75
N CYS A 10 19.81 0.93 57.99
CA CYS A 10 19.61 2.25 57.39
C CYS A 10 20.01 2.31 55.91
N MET A 11 21.03 1.55 55.47
CA MET A 11 21.43 1.47 54.06
C MET A 11 20.40 0.69 53.21
N ALA A 12 19.76 -0.34 53.77
CA ALA A 12 18.73 -1.12 53.07
C ALA A 12 17.39 -0.38 52.92
N THR A 13 17.07 0.53 53.85
CA THR A 13 15.84 1.35 53.81
C THR A 13 15.97 2.57 52.90
N MET A 14 17.19 3.09 52.70
CA MET A 14 17.46 4.13 51.70
C MET A 14 17.39 3.64 50.25
N PHE A 15 17.61 2.34 50.01
CA PHE A 15 17.52 1.76 48.65
C PHE A 15 16.07 1.54 48.18
N PHE A 16 15.14 1.35 49.12
CA PHE A 16 13.73 1.11 48.82
C PHE A 16 12.93 2.39 48.47
N LEU A 17 13.47 3.57 48.78
CA LEU A 17 12.82 4.87 48.52
C LEU A 17 13.13 5.45 47.13
N PHE A 18 14.07 4.88 46.37
CA PHE A 18 14.41 5.33 45.02
C PHE A 18 13.68 4.58 43.89
N ILE A 19 13.00 3.45 44.19
CA ILE A 19 12.36 2.61 43.17
C ILE A 19 10.91 3.04 42.86
N THR A 20 10.29 3.86 43.71
CA THR A 20 8.88 4.30 43.56
C THR A 20 8.75 5.66 42.85
N GLY A 21 9.82 6.15 42.23
CA GLY A 21 9.88 7.50 41.63
C GLY A 21 9.63 7.58 40.11
N CYS A 22 9.59 6.47 39.39
CA CYS A 22 9.40 6.48 37.93
C CYS A 22 8.02 5.93 37.55
N SER A 23 6.96 6.71 37.75
CA SER A 23 5.67 6.43 37.10
C SER A 23 4.95 7.67 36.56
N ASN A 24 5.55 8.85 36.62
CA ASN A 24 4.90 10.09 36.15
C ASN A 24 5.63 10.78 34.98
N ALA A 25 6.58 10.11 34.32
CA ALA A 25 7.37 10.70 33.23
C ALA A 25 6.76 10.53 31.81
N GLN A 26 5.49 10.18 31.68
CA GLN A 26 4.90 9.92 30.36
C GLN A 26 3.42 10.33 30.27
N LYS A 27 3.11 11.61 30.48
CA LYS A 27 1.81 12.23 30.12
C LYS A 27 1.97 13.61 29.51
N ALA A 28 2.88 13.76 28.55
CA ALA A 28 3.06 15.00 27.79
C ALA A 28 2.90 14.84 26.27
N SER A 29 2.45 13.67 25.80
CA SER A 29 2.25 13.36 24.37
C SER A 29 0.90 12.63 24.18
N GLN A 30 -0.20 13.23 24.61
CA GLN A 30 -1.54 12.64 24.43
C GLN A 30 -2.57 13.60 23.81
N THR A 31 -2.22 14.85 23.51
CA THR A 31 -3.19 15.82 22.98
C THR A 31 -3.32 15.81 21.46
N GLU A 32 -2.27 15.42 20.72
CA GLU A 32 -2.28 15.44 19.25
C GLU A 32 -2.83 14.15 18.62
N THR A 33 -2.62 12.99 19.27
CA THR A 33 -3.12 11.69 18.79
C THR A 33 -4.63 11.61 18.82
N ASP A 34 -5.28 12.18 19.84
CA ASP A 34 -6.75 12.11 20.01
C ASP A 34 -7.50 12.87 18.90
N ALA A 35 -6.92 13.96 18.38
CA ALA A 35 -7.46 14.70 17.26
C ALA A 35 -7.36 13.92 15.93
N ILE A 36 -6.27 13.19 15.72
CA ILE A 36 -6.07 12.35 14.53
C ILE A 36 -7.03 11.16 14.54
N HIS A 37 -7.20 10.49 15.68
CA HIS A 37 -8.15 9.38 15.82
C HIS A 37 -9.61 9.79 15.59
N LYS A 38 -9.96 11.07 15.79
CA LYS A 38 -11.29 11.60 15.47
C LYS A 38 -11.51 11.82 13.96
N ILE A 39 -10.44 12.07 13.21
CA ILE A 39 -10.50 12.31 11.75
C ILE A 39 -10.33 11.01 10.98
N ILE A 40 -9.40 10.16 11.42
CA ILE A 40 -9.04 8.90 10.76
C ILE A 40 -9.52 7.74 11.63
N ASN A 41 -10.57 7.06 11.16
CA ASN A 41 -11.04 5.83 11.77
C ASN A 41 -10.22 4.63 11.26
N ILE A 42 -9.41 4.04 12.14
CA ILE A 42 -8.54 2.88 11.83
C ILE A 42 -9.35 1.67 11.37
N GLU A 43 -10.52 1.43 11.96
CA GLU A 43 -11.36 0.29 11.62
C GLU A 43 -11.85 0.39 10.17
N GLU A 44 -12.22 1.60 9.75
CA GLU A 44 -12.71 1.86 8.40
C GLU A 44 -11.60 1.81 7.35
N VAL A 45 -10.43 2.38 7.66
CA VAL A 45 -9.24 2.25 6.80
C VAL A 45 -8.89 0.77 6.63
N SER A 46 -8.81 0.01 7.72
CA SER A 46 -8.50 -1.41 7.67
C SER A 46 -9.54 -2.20 6.86
N ARG A 47 -10.84 -1.90 7.02
CA ARG A 47 -11.89 -2.53 6.22
C ARG A 47 -11.69 -2.29 4.72
N ILE A 48 -11.47 -1.04 4.32
CA ILE A 48 -11.28 -0.65 2.92
C ILE A 48 -10.04 -1.34 2.33
N GLU A 49 -8.91 -1.28 3.03
CA GLU A 49 -7.66 -1.92 2.63
C GLU A 49 -7.82 -3.43 2.48
N ASN A 50 -8.43 -4.10 3.46
CA ASN A 50 -8.66 -5.55 3.42
C ASN A 50 -9.55 -5.96 2.25
N VAL A 51 -10.60 -5.19 1.93
CA VAL A 51 -11.45 -5.48 0.76
C VAL A 51 -10.66 -5.33 -0.53
N LEU A 52 -9.89 -4.24 -0.69
CA LEU A 52 -9.08 -3.98 -1.89
C LEU A 52 -7.90 -4.95 -2.06
N ALA A 53 -7.39 -5.48 -0.96
CA ALA A 53 -6.29 -6.46 -0.93
C ALA A 53 -6.79 -7.92 -0.92
N SER A 54 -8.10 -8.15 -0.84
CA SER A 54 -8.66 -9.51 -0.77
C SER A 54 -8.42 -10.31 -2.05
N ASP A 55 -8.35 -11.64 -1.91
CA ASP A 55 -8.27 -12.57 -3.04
C ASP A 55 -9.45 -12.44 -4.01
N ALA A 56 -10.60 -11.95 -3.53
CA ALA A 56 -11.77 -11.68 -4.36
C ALA A 56 -11.52 -10.59 -5.42
N MET A 57 -10.47 -9.78 -5.25
CA MET A 57 -10.02 -8.79 -6.22
C MET A 57 -8.93 -9.33 -7.15
N LYS A 58 -8.34 -10.51 -6.91
CA LYS A 58 -7.35 -11.22 -7.77
C LYS A 58 -6.19 -10.37 -8.35
N GLY A 59 -5.91 -9.22 -7.74
CA GLY A 59 -5.01 -8.20 -8.29
C GLY A 59 -5.71 -7.19 -9.21
N ARG A 60 -5.08 -6.03 -9.43
CA ARG A 60 -5.68 -4.89 -10.15
C ARG A 60 -4.84 -4.48 -11.35
N LYS A 61 -4.46 -5.47 -12.16
CA LYS A 61 -3.66 -5.23 -13.37
C LYS A 61 -4.47 -4.41 -14.36
N THR A 62 -3.82 -3.54 -15.11
CA THR A 62 -4.46 -2.83 -16.21
C THR A 62 -5.03 -3.83 -17.22
N PHE A 63 -6.22 -3.53 -17.75
CA PHE A 63 -6.98 -4.40 -18.67
C PHE A 63 -7.42 -5.75 -18.09
N SER A 64 -7.60 -5.88 -16.76
CA SER A 64 -8.29 -7.02 -16.14
C SER A 64 -9.68 -6.61 -15.65
N PRO A 65 -10.68 -7.51 -15.64
CA PRO A 65 -12.03 -7.17 -15.16
C PRO A 65 -12.07 -6.79 -13.67
N GLU A 66 -11.10 -7.23 -12.88
CA GLU A 66 -11.02 -6.92 -11.46
C GLU A 66 -10.63 -5.47 -11.16
N ILE A 67 -9.96 -4.77 -12.10
CA ILE A 67 -9.72 -3.33 -11.94
C ILE A 67 -11.03 -2.54 -11.93
N ASP A 68 -12.01 -2.97 -12.74
CA ASP A 68 -13.33 -2.37 -12.80
C ASP A 68 -14.12 -2.65 -11.52
N LYS A 69 -14.05 -3.89 -11.01
CA LYS A 69 -14.66 -4.27 -9.73
C LYS A 69 -14.11 -3.43 -8.56
N ALA A 70 -12.80 -3.20 -8.53
CA ALA A 70 -12.19 -2.35 -7.51
C ALA A 70 -12.61 -0.87 -7.66
N ALA A 71 -12.69 -0.37 -8.89
CA ALA A 71 -13.17 0.97 -9.18
C ALA A 71 -14.63 1.16 -8.73
N ASP A 72 -15.49 0.17 -8.96
CA ASP A 72 -16.89 0.18 -8.51
C ASP A 72 -17.01 0.17 -6.99
N PHE A 73 -16.17 -0.61 -6.29
CA PHE A 73 -16.12 -0.58 -4.83
C PHE A 73 -15.76 0.83 -4.32
N ILE A 74 -14.70 1.45 -4.84
CA ILE A 74 -14.27 2.80 -4.44
C ILE A 74 -15.34 3.83 -4.75
N ALA A 75 -15.96 3.76 -5.94
CA ALA A 75 -17.05 4.65 -6.33
C ALA A 75 -18.25 4.56 -5.36
N ASN A 76 -18.58 3.35 -4.90
CA ASN A 76 -19.62 3.15 -3.91
C ASN A 76 -19.24 3.73 -2.54
N GLU A 77 -17.99 3.60 -2.10
CA GLU A 77 -17.53 4.23 -0.86
C GLU A 77 -17.57 5.77 -0.94
N PHE A 78 -17.18 6.36 -2.08
CA PHE A 78 -17.33 7.80 -2.33
C PHE A 78 -18.79 8.26 -2.31
N LYS A 79 -19.70 7.47 -2.87
CA LYS A 79 -21.14 7.77 -2.81
C LYS A 79 -21.66 7.74 -1.37
N LYS A 80 -21.24 6.75 -0.57
CA LYS A 80 -21.65 6.62 0.85
C LYS A 80 -21.18 7.80 1.70
N THR A 81 -20.00 8.34 1.41
CA THR A 81 -19.46 9.50 2.14
C THR A 81 -20.05 10.84 1.68
N GLY A 82 -20.86 10.84 0.61
CA GLY A 82 -21.45 12.05 0.05
C GLY A 82 -20.47 12.88 -0.78
N LEU A 83 -19.36 12.29 -1.24
CA LEU A 83 -18.39 12.96 -2.09
C LEU A 83 -19.03 13.35 -3.42
N GLN A 84 -18.85 14.59 -3.85
CA GLN A 84 -19.30 15.02 -5.18
C GLN A 84 -18.39 14.44 -6.26
N SER A 85 -18.99 14.00 -7.36
CA SER A 85 -18.25 13.60 -8.55
C SER A 85 -17.61 14.80 -9.23
N TRP A 86 -16.56 14.54 -10.02
CA TRP A 86 -15.89 15.58 -10.79
C TRP A 86 -16.84 16.21 -11.81
N GLY A 87 -16.99 17.53 -11.79
CA GLY A 87 -17.80 18.24 -12.79
C GLY A 87 -19.30 17.87 -12.78
N ASN A 88 -19.83 17.37 -11.66
CA ASN A 88 -21.22 16.90 -11.52
C ASN A 88 -21.58 15.75 -12.49
N THR A 89 -20.62 14.90 -12.84
CA THR A 89 -20.91 13.68 -13.61
C THR A 89 -21.73 12.68 -12.81
N GLU A 90 -22.46 11.78 -13.46
CA GLU A 90 -23.24 10.76 -12.75
C GLU A 90 -22.35 9.73 -12.00
N ASN A 91 -21.07 9.63 -12.40
CA ASN A 91 -20.15 8.58 -11.98
C ASN A 91 -18.83 9.18 -11.46
N TYR A 92 -18.08 8.41 -10.69
CA TYR A 92 -16.74 8.78 -10.19
C TYR A 92 -15.58 8.35 -11.10
N GLN A 93 -15.84 7.54 -12.13
CA GLN A 93 -14.81 6.96 -12.99
C GLN A 93 -14.36 7.96 -14.07
N GLN A 94 -13.05 8.13 -14.23
CA GLN A 94 -12.44 8.92 -15.32
C GLN A 94 -11.80 7.97 -16.34
N ARG A 95 -12.35 7.95 -17.56
CA ARG A 95 -11.87 7.07 -18.62
C ARG A 95 -10.78 7.76 -19.44
N PHE A 96 -9.69 7.04 -19.71
CA PHE A 96 -8.60 7.47 -20.58
C PHE A 96 -8.16 6.31 -21.48
N ALA A 97 -7.64 6.63 -22.66
CA ALA A 97 -7.15 5.63 -23.59
C ALA A 97 -5.72 5.19 -23.23
N MET A 98 -5.46 3.89 -23.33
CA MET A 98 -4.11 3.32 -23.23
C MET A 98 -3.84 2.38 -24.40
N VAL A 99 -2.60 2.37 -24.89
CA VAL A 99 -2.14 1.42 -25.90
C VAL A 99 -1.51 0.22 -25.19
N LYS A 100 -2.01 -0.98 -25.48
CA LYS A 100 -1.42 -2.25 -25.04
C LYS A 100 -0.70 -2.88 -26.22
N VAL A 101 0.60 -3.13 -26.07
CA VAL A 101 1.40 -3.84 -27.08
C VAL A 101 1.37 -5.33 -26.75
N GLU A 102 0.87 -6.13 -27.70
CA GLU A 102 0.92 -7.60 -27.65
C GLU A 102 1.61 -8.12 -28.91
N GLN A 103 2.57 -9.02 -28.74
CA GLN A 103 3.29 -9.64 -29.85
C GLN A 103 2.49 -10.86 -30.32
N THR A 104 1.85 -10.76 -31.49
CA THR A 104 1.05 -11.84 -32.08
C THR A 104 1.86 -12.81 -32.94
N ALA A 105 2.89 -12.29 -33.63
CA ALA A 105 3.80 -13.07 -34.46
C ALA A 105 5.19 -12.45 -34.44
N LEU A 106 6.22 -13.29 -34.50
CA LEU A 106 7.62 -12.88 -34.57
C LEU A 106 8.38 -13.89 -35.42
N GLN A 107 9.10 -13.38 -36.41
CA GLN A 107 10.01 -14.16 -37.23
C GLN A 107 11.32 -13.38 -37.34
N ALA A 108 12.45 -14.07 -37.20
CA ALA A 108 13.76 -13.50 -37.41
C ALA A 108 14.65 -14.50 -38.12
N VAL A 109 15.36 -13.99 -39.13
CA VAL A 109 16.36 -14.73 -39.90
C VAL A 109 17.66 -13.96 -39.73
N PHE A 110 18.72 -14.66 -39.31
CA PHE A 110 20.06 -14.11 -39.19
C PHE A 110 21.03 -15.07 -39.85
N ASP A 111 21.88 -14.58 -40.77
CA ASP A 111 22.81 -15.40 -41.55
C ASP A 111 22.14 -16.61 -42.25
N GLN A 112 20.94 -16.41 -42.80
CA GLN A 112 20.12 -17.45 -43.45
C GLN A 112 19.64 -18.59 -42.50
N GLN A 113 19.84 -18.44 -41.19
CA GLN A 113 19.35 -19.36 -40.17
C GLN A 113 18.14 -18.75 -39.45
N ASP A 114 17.08 -19.56 -39.30
CA ASP A 114 15.92 -19.22 -38.48
C ASP A 114 16.31 -19.18 -36.99
N PHE A 115 15.92 -18.10 -36.31
CA PHE A 115 16.04 -17.98 -34.87
C PHE A 115 14.72 -18.29 -34.17
N ASP A 116 14.83 -18.96 -33.02
CA ASP A 116 13.69 -19.24 -32.16
C ASP A 116 13.10 -17.93 -31.61
N ALA A 117 11.81 -17.73 -31.86
CA ALA A 117 11.06 -16.58 -31.37
C ALA A 117 11.12 -16.43 -29.83
N ALA A 118 11.32 -17.52 -29.09
CA ALA A 118 11.47 -17.47 -27.63
C ALA A 118 12.75 -16.77 -27.16
N LYS A 119 13.75 -16.62 -28.03
CA LYS A 119 15.04 -15.95 -27.72
C LYS A 119 15.07 -14.48 -28.14
N ILE A 120 13.95 -13.94 -28.60
CA ILE A 120 13.87 -12.62 -29.21
C ILE A 120 12.78 -11.84 -28.50
N LEU A 121 13.09 -10.60 -28.13
CA LEU A 121 12.15 -9.67 -27.51
C LEU A 121 12.09 -8.40 -28.34
N VAL A 122 10.91 -8.08 -28.89
CA VAL A 122 10.67 -6.88 -29.70
C VAL A 122 9.54 -6.07 -29.08
N PHE A 123 9.80 -4.79 -28.83
CA PHE A 123 8.77 -3.83 -28.43
C PHE A 123 8.61 -2.79 -29.52
N SER A 124 7.39 -2.62 -30.05
CA SER A 124 7.07 -1.59 -31.02
C SER A 124 5.68 -1.03 -30.78
N THR A 125 5.52 0.27 -31.02
CA THR A 125 4.22 0.94 -31.03
C THR A 125 3.57 0.92 -32.42
N LYS A 126 4.27 0.40 -33.44
CA LYS A 126 3.74 0.23 -34.80
C LYS A 126 3.04 -1.14 -34.93
N PRO A 127 1.93 -1.24 -35.68
CA PRO A 127 1.24 -2.52 -35.90
C PRO A 127 2.10 -3.62 -36.52
N SER A 128 3.09 -3.24 -37.34
CA SER A 128 4.05 -4.16 -37.94
C SER A 128 5.44 -3.51 -37.95
N LEU A 129 6.47 -4.30 -37.64
CA LEU A 129 7.87 -3.89 -37.70
C LEU A 129 8.61 -4.87 -38.62
N SER A 130 9.16 -4.35 -39.72
CA SER A 130 10.08 -5.09 -40.60
C SER A 130 11.43 -4.41 -40.54
N ILE A 131 12.46 -5.13 -40.09
CA ILE A 131 13.85 -4.67 -40.08
C ILE A 131 14.61 -5.56 -41.07
N THR A 132 15.29 -4.94 -42.02
CA THR A 132 16.08 -5.62 -43.03
C THR A 132 17.36 -4.82 -43.21
N ASP A 133 18.52 -5.46 -43.07
CA ASP A 133 19.79 -4.86 -43.45
C ASP A 133 19.93 -4.86 -44.98
N LYS A 134 20.53 -3.80 -45.51
CA LYS A 134 20.85 -3.69 -46.94
C LYS A 134 22.14 -4.41 -47.30
#